data_AF-A0A7S2IV83-F1
#
_entry.id   AF-A0A7S2IV83-F1
#
_cell.length_a   1.000
_cell.length_b   1.000
_cell.length_c   1.000
_cell.angle_alpha   90.00
_cell.angle_beta   90.00
_cell.angle_gamma   90.00
#
_symmetry.space_group_name_H-M   'P 1'
#
loop_
_entity.id
_entity.type
_entity.pdbx_description
1 polymer ?
#
loop_
_entity_poly.entity_id
_entity_poly.type
_entity_poly.pdbx_seq_one_letter_code
_entity_poly.pdbx_strand_id
1 'polypeptide(L)'
;SLLERCHTLRAAADEVRSSTHFRELLNLVLKVGNFINHGVEDGKEGARAFDLASLASLASFKTGAVSTLHFLCLTMRSAHGGFLEEFRASLEHVHDASREKLDVLKSAIQLFKNEVEFAAREMSAVEAGSAAADRLRALVGMLESELCQLQSSLEQAAKEVIDVQKYFSISERAASNLPPPEVFFGQIAGFMDSLSSAWREIEK
;
A
#
# COMPACT_ATOMS: atom_id res chain seq x y z
N SER A 1 -14.36 -5.79 -8.22
CA SER A 1 -14.03 -6.14 -9.63
C SER A 1 -12.52 -6.07 -9.81
N LEU A 2 -11.95 -6.45 -10.97
CA LEU A 2 -10.50 -6.27 -11.23
C LEU A 2 -10.08 -4.80 -11.23
N LEU A 3 -10.98 -3.93 -11.71
CA LEU A 3 -10.77 -2.47 -11.72
C LEU A 3 -10.66 -1.93 -10.29
N GLU A 4 -11.56 -2.35 -9.40
CA GLU A 4 -11.53 -1.95 -7.99
C GLU A 4 -10.20 -2.31 -7.33
N ARG A 5 -9.68 -3.51 -7.59
CA ARG A 5 -8.38 -3.96 -7.05
C ARG A 5 -7.22 -3.08 -7.54
N CYS A 6 -7.28 -2.60 -8.79
CA CYS A 6 -6.31 -1.62 -9.30
C CYS A 6 -6.45 -0.28 -8.56
N HIS A 7 -7.69 0.18 -8.34
CA HIS A 7 -7.96 1.42 -7.59
C HIS A 7 -7.48 1.33 -6.14
N THR A 8 -7.71 0.23 -5.44
CA THR A 8 -7.21 0.03 -4.07
C THR A 8 -5.70 0.18 -3.97
N LEU A 9 -4.93 -0.43 -4.90
CA LEU A 9 -3.47 -0.31 -4.91
C LEU A 9 -3.01 1.13 -5.15
N ARG A 10 -3.69 1.85 -6.04
CA ARG A 10 -3.42 3.26 -6.35
C ARG A 10 -3.72 4.18 -5.17
N ALA A 11 -4.91 4.04 -4.60
CA ALA A 11 -5.35 4.81 -3.45
C ALA A 11 -4.39 4.59 -2.27
N ALA A 12 -4.04 3.34 -1.96
CA ALA A 12 -3.08 3.04 -0.90
C ALA A 12 -1.68 3.63 -1.19
N ALA A 13 -1.22 3.62 -2.43
CA ALA A 13 0.07 4.23 -2.79
C ALA A 13 0.05 5.76 -2.61
N ASP A 14 -1.02 6.43 -3.03
CA ASP A 14 -1.19 7.88 -2.87
C ASP A 14 -1.35 8.28 -1.40
N GLU A 15 -2.15 7.55 -0.63
CA GLU A 15 -2.34 7.71 0.81
C GLU A 15 -1.03 7.60 1.58
N VAL A 16 -0.27 6.53 1.36
CA VAL A 16 1.02 6.31 2.02
C VAL A 16 2.01 7.42 1.67
N ARG A 17 2.00 7.89 0.41
CA ARG A 17 2.90 8.97 -0.04
C ARG A 17 2.52 10.33 0.55
N SER A 18 1.23 10.64 0.60
CA SER A 18 0.72 11.97 0.93
C SER A 18 0.45 12.17 2.42
N SER A 19 0.18 11.11 3.17
CA SER A 19 -0.20 11.16 4.58
C SER A 19 0.82 11.96 5.42
N THR A 20 0.34 13.08 5.96
CA THR A 20 1.09 13.93 6.91
C THR A 20 1.27 13.19 8.23
N HIS A 21 0.21 12.54 8.72
CA HIS A 21 0.21 11.76 9.96
C HIS A 21 1.23 10.62 9.91
N PHE A 22 1.32 9.90 8.80
CA PHE A 22 2.33 8.85 8.64
C PHE A 22 3.75 9.42 8.70
N ARG A 23 4.02 10.55 8.02
CA ARG A 23 5.32 11.22 8.06
C ARG A 23 5.67 11.74 9.46
N GLU A 24 4.72 12.32 10.18
CA GLU A 24 4.90 12.76 11.56
C GLU A 24 5.24 11.60 12.48
N LEU A 25 4.53 10.48 12.32
CA LEU A 25 4.79 9.25 13.06
C LEU A 25 6.18 8.69 12.77
N LEU A 26 6.59 8.59 11.49
CA LEU A 26 7.94 8.12 11.11
C LEU A 26 9.04 9.04 11.67
N ASN A 27 8.82 10.36 11.67
CA ASN A 27 9.75 11.32 12.27
C ASN A 27 9.88 11.11 13.78
N LEU A 28 8.77 10.84 14.48
CA LEU A 28 8.81 10.56 15.91
C LEU A 28 9.50 9.23 16.20
N VAL A 29 9.22 8.19 15.40
CA VAL A 29 9.90 6.89 15.44
C VAL A 29 11.41 7.06 15.29
N LEU A 30 11.86 7.86 14.31
CA LEU A 30 13.29 8.13 14.10
C LEU A 30 13.92 8.82 15.33
N LYS A 31 13.26 9.84 15.89
CA LYS A 31 13.73 10.55 17.09
C LYS A 31 13.86 9.61 18.28
N VAL A 32 12.86 8.77 18.51
CA VAL A 32 12.86 7.81 19.63
C VAL A 32 13.93 6.74 19.41
N GLY A 33 14.07 6.20 18.19
CA GLY A 33 15.14 5.26 17.86
C GLY A 33 16.55 5.84 18.09
N ASN A 34 16.77 7.09 17.67
CA ASN A 34 18.04 7.78 17.90
C ASN A 34 18.33 7.98 19.39
N PHE A 35 17.32 8.40 20.16
CA PHE A 35 17.45 8.55 21.61
C PHE A 35 17.78 7.22 22.30
N ILE A 36 17.11 6.13 21.91
CA ILE A 36 17.35 4.79 22.47
C ILE A 36 18.79 4.32 22.16
N ASN A 37 19.27 4.55 20.95
CA ASN A 37 20.57 4.02 20.50
C ASN A 37 21.77 4.86 20.94
N HIS A 38 21.61 6.18 21.09
CA HIS A 38 22.72 7.09 21.31
C HIS A 38 22.60 7.91 22.61
N GLY A 39 21.45 7.87 23.29
CA GLY A 39 21.19 8.70 24.45
C GLY A 39 21.02 10.19 24.10
N VAL A 40 21.30 11.06 25.07
CA VAL A 40 21.20 12.53 24.97
C VAL A 40 22.55 13.19 24.63
N GLU A 41 23.62 12.41 24.39
CA GLU A 41 24.95 12.97 24.15
C GLU A 41 24.99 13.83 22.87
N ASP A 42 25.16 15.14 23.06
CA ASP A 42 25.44 16.09 21.99
C ASP A 42 26.76 15.71 21.29
N GLY A 43 26.68 15.32 20.01
CA GLY A 43 27.86 15.12 19.15
C GLY A 43 27.91 13.80 18.36
N LYS A 44 27.04 12.82 18.63
CA LYS A 44 26.91 11.63 17.75
C LYS A 44 25.90 11.91 16.64
N GLU A 45 26.31 11.73 15.38
CA GLU A 45 25.37 11.73 14.26
C GLU A 45 24.44 10.51 14.37
N GLY A 46 23.21 10.73 14.84
CA GLY A 46 22.16 9.70 14.83
C GLY A 46 21.74 9.30 13.42
N ALA A 47 20.91 8.26 13.31
CA ALA A 47 20.35 7.85 12.03
C ALA A 47 19.53 8.99 11.40
N ARG A 48 19.64 9.16 10.08
CA ARG A 48 18.85 10.14 9.30
C ARG A 48 17.63 9.51 8.62
N ALA A 49 17.62 8.19 8.51
CA ALA A 49 16.55 7.38 7.95
C ALA A 49 16.60 5.96 8.54
N PHE A 50 15.51 5.23 8.41
CA PHE A 50 15.44 3.80 8.74
C PHE A 50 14.58 3.08 7.71
N ASP A 51 14.81 1.78 7.57
CA ASP A 51 14.02 0.93 6.67
C ASP A 51 12.63 0.69 7.28
N LEU A 52 11.54 0.80 6.51
CA LEU A 52 10.19 0.50 6.97
C LEU A 52 10.04 -0.92 7.50
N ALA A 53 10.85 -1.87 7.03
CA ALA A 53 10.93 -3.22 7.61
C ALA A 53 11.26 -3.20 9.13
N SER A 54 11.94 -2.16 9.60
CA SER A 54 12.31 -1.98 11.01
C SER A 54 11.13 -1.57 11.88
N LEU A 55 10.00 -1.12 11.32
CA LEU A 55 8.80 -0.76 12.09
C LEU A 55 8.31 -1.91 12.97
N ALA A 56 8.39 -3.15 12.49
CA ALA A 56 8.03 -4.34 13.26
C ALA A 56 8.96 -4.57 14.47
N SER A 57 10.27 -4.32 14.31
CA SER A 57 11.22 -4.42 15.42
C SER A 57 10.97 -3.33 16.47
N LEU A 58 10.64 -2.12 16.04
CA LEU A 58 10.32 -1.02 16.94
C LEU A 58 8.99 -1.27 17.68
N ALA A 59 8.01 -1.85 16.99
CA ALA A 59 6.74 -2.25 17.59
C ALA A 59 6.91 -3.26 18.74
N SER A 60 7.88 -4.16 18.61
CA SER A 60 8.17 -5.21 19.59
C SER A 60 9.15 -4.77 20.70
N PHE A 61 9.83 -3.65 20.55
CA PHE A 61 10.79 -3.16 21.55
C PHE A 61 10.08 -2.69 22.83
N LYS A 62 10.55 -3.21 23.97
CA LYS A 62 10.02 -2.90 25.30
C LYS A 62 11.10 -2.37 26.22
N THR A 63 10.78 -1.30 26.94
CA THR A 63 11.62 -0.75 28.02
C THR A 63 10.88 -0.92 29.34
N GLY A 64 11.19 -2.00 30.07
CA GLY A 64 10.47 -2.37 31.28
C GLY A 64 9.04 -2.84 30.98
N ALA A 65 8.04 -2.24 31.64
CA ALA A 65 6.62 -2.61 31.47
C ALA A 65 5.94 -1.93 30.25
N VAL A 66 6.58 -0.91 29.66
CA VAL A 66 5.98 -0.07 28.61
C VAL A 66 6.75 -0.27 27.29
N SER A 67 6.03 -0.47 26.18
CA SER A 67 6.68 -0.57 24.86
C SER A 67 6.97 0.80 24.26
N THR A 68 7.89 0.86 23.29
CA THR A 68 8.14 2.10 22.52
C THR A 68 6.86 2.62 21.88
N LEU A 69 5.99 1.73 21.39
CA LEU A 69 4.69 2.12 20.84
C LEU A 69 3.80 2.81 21.86
N HIS A 70 3.80 2.35 23.12
CA HIS A 70 3.01 3.00 24.16
C HIS A 70 3.50 4.44 24.41
N PHE A 71 4.82 4.63 24.43
CA PHE A 71 5.41 5.96 24.55
C PHE A 71 5.06 6.87 23.36
N LEU A 72 5.11 6.33 22.14
CA LEU A 72 4.67 7.05 20.94
C LEU A 72 3.21 7.47 21.05
N CYS A 73 2.32 6.53 21.38
CA CYS A 73 0.88 6.82 21.54
C CYS A 73 0.62 7.90 22.59
N LEU A 74 1.27 7.82 23.76
CA LEU A 74 1.15 8.85 24.81
C LEU A 74 1.59 10.23 24.32
N THR A 75 2.71 10.30 23.61
CA THR A 75 3.27 11.53 23.06
C THR A 75 2.37 12.14 22.00
N MET A 76 1.79 11.31 21.13
CA MET A 76 0.91 11.76 20.06
C MET A 76 -0.44 12.20 20.60
N ARG A 77 -1.01 11.44 21.54
CA ARG A 77 -2.29 11.78 22.18
C ARG A 77 -2.23 13.08 22.97
N SER A 78 -1.11 13.34 23.65
CA SER A 78 -0.94 14.59 24.40
C SER A 78 -0.80 15.81 23.47
N ALA A 79 -0.23 15.63 22.27
CA ALA A 79 -0.14 16.67 21.26
C ALA A 79 -1.46 16.85 20.48
N HIS A 80 -2.13 15.75 20.14
CA HIS A 80 -3.34 15.73 19.31
C HIS A 80 -4.23 14.50 19.64
N GLY A 81 -5.34 14.74 20.34
CA GLY A 81 -6.24 13.67 20.81
C GLY A 81 -6.88 12.83 19.71
N GLY A 82 -7.16 13.42 18.53
CA GLY A 82 -7.76 12.74 17.38
C GLY A 82 -6.76 12.04 16.45
N PHE A 83 -5.47 11.99 16.82
CA PHE A 83 -4.42 11.59 15.89
C PHE A 83 -4.62 10.19 15.32
N LEU A 84 -5.01 9.21 16.15
CA LEU A 84 -5.16 7.82 15.69
C LEU A 84 -6.28 7.68 14.65
N GLU A 85 -7.40 8.37 14.84
CA GLU A 85 -8.54 8.31 13.91
C GLU A 85 -8.16 8.91 12.56
N GLU A 86 -7.55 10.10 12.56
CA GLU A 86 -7.09 10.77 11.35
C GLU A 86 -5.96 9.99 10.65
N PHE A 87 -5.04 9.41 11.41
CA PHE A 87 -3.98 8.56 10.85
C PHE A 87 -4.56 7.36 10.12
N ARG A 88 -5.53 6.67 10.73
CA ARG A 88 -6.20 5.51 10.11
C ARG A 88 -7.02 5.93 8.89
N ALA A 89 -7.72 7.07 8.96
CA ALA A 89 -8.45 7.62 7.82
C ALA A 89 -7.51 8.03 6.68
N SER A 90 -6.29 8.50 6.98
CA SER A 90 -5.30 8.88 5.96
C SER A 90 -4.66 7.69 5.23
N LEU A 91 -4.89 6.46 5.69
CA LEU A 91 -4.31 5.20 5.19
C LEU A 91 -5.40 4.12 5.03
N GLU A 92 -6.60 4.52 4.61
CA GLU A 92 -7.80 3.68 4.56
C GLU A 92 -7.59 2.39 3.75
N HIS A 93 -6.93 2.47 2.59
CA HIS A 93 -6.82 1.36 1.66
C HIS A 93 -5.60 0.44 1.92
N VAL A 94 -4.73 0.79 2.88
CA VAL A 94 -3.46 0.07 3.10
C VAL A 94 -3.68 -1.39 3.50
N HIS A 95 -4.68 -1.69 4.33
CA HIS A 95 -4.99 -3.08 4.73
C HIS A 95 -5.49 -3.95 3.58
N ASP A 96 -6.25 -3.36 2.66
CA ASP A 96 -6.74 -4.09 1.48
C ASP A 96 -5.62 -4.28 0.47
N ALA A 97 -4.80 -3.25 0.26
CA ALA A 97 -3.60 -3.33 -0.56
C ALA A 97 -2.58 -4.37 -0.04
N SER A 98 -2.46 -4.55 1.28
CA SER A 98 -1.58 -5.57 1.85
C SER A 98 -2.03 -7.01 1.57
N ARG A 99 -3.28 -7.21 1.19
CA ARG A 99 -3.85 -8.53 0.83
C ARG A 99 -3.84 -8.78 -0.68
N GLU A 100 -3.61 -7.73 -1.46
CA GLU A 100 -3.67 -7.76 -2.91
C GLU A 100 -2.31 -8.19 -3.50
N LYS A 101 -2.30 -9.33 -4.19
CA LYS A 101 -1.09 -9.85 -4.85
C LYS A 101 -1.05 -9.33 -6.28
N LEU A 102 -0.14 -8.40 -6.56
CA LEU A 102 -0.05 -7.75 -7.87
C LEU A 102 0.13 -8.76 -9.03
N ASP A 103 0.89 -9.84 -8.83
CA ASP A 103 1.09 -10.85 -9.88
C ASP A 103 -0.16 -11.69 -10.15
N VAL A 104 -1.01 -11.91 -9.14
CA VAL A 104 -2.32 -12.56 -9.31
C VAL A 104 -3.26 -11.62 -10.08
N LEU A 105 -3.24 -10.32 -9.77
CA LEU A 105 -4.03 -9.32 -10.50
C LEU A 105 -3.62 -9.23 -11.97
N LYS A 106 -2.31 -9.16 -12.26
CA LYS A 106 -1.76 -9.21 -13.63
C LYS A 106 -2.22 -10.46 -14.37
N SER A 107 -2.12 -11.62 -13.72
CA SER A 107 -2.52 -12.89 -14.30
C SER A 107 -4.02 -12.93 -14.62
N ALA A 108 -4.87 -12.40 -13.74
CA ALA A 108 -6.31 -12.33 -13.96
C ALA A 108 -6.67 -11.43 -15.15
N ILE A 109 -6.01 -10.27 -15.29
CA ILE A 109 -6.21 -9.37 -16.44
C ILE A 109 -5.70 -10.02 -17.74
N GLN A 110 -4.61 -10.78 -17.68
CA GLN A 110 -4.11 -11.54 -18.83
C GLN A 110 -5.07 -12.66 -19.25
N LEU A 111 -5.70 -13.36 -18.30
CA LEU A 111 -6.74 -14.34 -18.61
C LEU A 111 -7.94 -13.66 -19.27
N PHE A 112 -8.39 -12.52 -18.73
CA PHE A 112 -9.47 -11.75 -19.34
C PHE A 112 -9.13 -11.34 -20.78
N LYS A 113 -7.91 -10.86 -21.03
CA LYS A 113 -7.44 -10.56 -22.39
C LYS A 113 -7.59 -11.75 -23.33
N ASN A 114 -7.16 -12.94 -22.91
CA ASN A 114 -7.24 -14.14 -23.74
C ASN A 114 -8.70 -14.50 -24.07
N GLU A 115 -9.63 -14.32 -23.14
CA GLU A 115 -11.07 -14.54 -23.35
C GLU A 115 -11.67 -13.52 -24.33
N VAL A 116 -11.26 -12.25 -24.26
CA VAL A 116 -11.67 -11.22 -25.23
C VAL A 116 -11.16 -11.56 -26.64
N GLU A 117 -9.89 -11.94 -26.76
CA GLU A 117 -9.29 -12.37 -28.03
C GLU A 117 -9.94 -13.64 -28.59
N PHE A 118 -10.40 -14.55 -27.72
CA PHE A 118 -11.19 -15.70 -28.13
C PHE A 118 -12.57 -15.28 -28.66
N ALA A 119 -13.31 -14.45 -27.92
CA ALA A 119 -14.62 -13.95 -28.35
C ALA A 119 -14.56 -13.18 -29.68
N ALA A 120 -13.49 -12.37 -29.88
CA ALA A 120 -13.26 -11.66 -31.12
C ALA A 120 -13.02 -12.60 -32.31
N ARG A 121 -12.29 -13.71 -32.10
CA ARG A 121 -12.09 -14.75 -33.12
C ARG A 121 -13.38 -15.48 -33.45
N GLU A 122 -14.15 -15.90 -32.45
CA GLU A 122 -15.44 -16.57 -32.66
C GLU A 122 -16.44 -15.67 -33.42
N MET A 123 -16.40 -14.35 -33.19
CA MET A 123 -17.21 -13.40 -33.95
C MET A 123 -16.96 -13.48 -35.45
N SER A 124 -15.70 -13.68 -35.87
CA SER A 124 -15.34 -13.81 -37.29
C SER A 124 -15.87 -15.08 -37.96
N ALA A 125 -16.26 -16.09 -37.16
CA ALA A 125 -16.84 -17.34 -37.66
C ALA A 125 -18.37 -17.28 -37.80
N VAL A 126 -19.02 -16.26 -37.24
CA VAL A 126 -20.48 -16.09 -37.32
C VAL A 126 -20.87 -15.50 -38.68
N GLU A 127 -21.98 -15.98 -39.24
CA GLU A 127 -22.54 -15.45 -40.49
C GLU A 127 -22.79 -13.93 -40.40
N ALA A 128 -22.13 -13.20 -41.29
CA ALA A 128 -22.21 -11.76 -41.36
C ALA A 128 -23.65 -11.30 -41.67
N GLY A 129 -24.11 -10.25 -40.99
CA GLY A 129 -25.45 -9.69 -41.16
C GLY A 129 -26.55 -10.41 -40.37
N SER A 130 -26.22 -11.45 -39.62
CA SER A 130 -27.17 -12.07 -38.68
C SER A 130 -27.34 -11.24 -37.41
N ALA A 131 -28.53 -11.29 -36.80
CA ALA A 131 -28.77 -10.65 -35.49
C ALA A 131 -27.84 -11.20 -34.39
N ALA A 132 -27.35 -12.43 -34.54
CA ALA A 132 -26.34 -13.02 -33.67
C ALA A 132 -24.98 -12.34 -33.82
N ALA A 133 -24.54 -12.09 -35.07
CA ALA A 133 -23.30 -11.37 -35.35
C ALA A 133 -23.32 -9.94 -34.77
N ASP A 134 -24.44 -9.23 -34.89
CA ASP A 134 -24.55 -7.87 -34.37
C ASP A 134 -24.49 -7.82 -32.84
N ARG A 135 -25.15 -8.76 -32.15
CA ARG A 135 -25.09 -8.88 -30.68
C ARG A 135 -23.68 -9.24 -30.21
N LEU A 136 -23.03 -10.18 -30.87
CA LEU A 136 -21.67 -10.60 -30.53
C LEU A 136 -20.66 -9.48 -30.79
N ARG A 137 -20.82 -8.72 -31.89
CA ARG A 137 -20.01 -7.53 -32.17
C ARG A 137 -20.14 -6.47 -31.08
N ALA A 138 -21.36 -6.19 -30.65
CA ALA A 138 -21.59 -5.24 -29.54
C ALA A 138 -20.95 -5.73 -28.23
N LEU A 139 -21.08 -7.02 -27.91
CA LEU A 139 -20.46 -7.62 -26.72
C LEU A 139 -18.93 -7.52 -26.77
N VAL A 140 -18.29 -7.94 -27.86
CA VAL A 140 -16.83 -7.87 -28.01
C VAL A 140 -16.35 -6.42 -27.90
N GLY A 141 -17.04 -5.46 -28.51
CA GLY A 141 -16.67 -4.05 -28.36
C GLY A 141 -16.74 -3.55 -26.91
N MET A 142 -17.72 -4.00 -26.12
CA MET A 142 -17.77 -3.69 -24.69
C MET A 142 -16.60 -4.34 -23.92
N LEU A 143 -16.31 -5.61 -24.19
CA LEU A 143 -15.22 -6.35 -23.55
C LEU A 143 -13.84 -5.77 -23.88
N GLU A 144 -13.61 -5.35 -25.13
CA GLU A 144 -12.38 -4.68 -25.57
C GLU A 144 -12.21 -3.33 -24.87
N SER A 145 -13.29 -2.56 -24.73
CA SER A 145 -13.27 -1.30 -23.97
C SER A 145 -12.94 -1.52 -22.50
N GLU A 146 -13.55 -2.52 -21.86
CA GLU A 146 -13.27 -2.88 -20.47
C GLU A 146 -11.82 -3.37 -20.30
N LEU A 147 -11.32 -4.18 -21.24
CA LEU A 147 -9.94 -4.66 -21.23
C LEU A 147 -8.94 -3.51 -21.33
N CYS A 148 -9.19 -2.55 -22.24
CA CYS A 148 -8.35 -1.35 -22.38
C CYS A 148 -8.30 -0.55 -21.07
N GLN A 149 -9.46 -0.35 -20.43
CA GLN A 149 -9.54 0.33 -19.14
C GLN A 149 -8.77 -0.42 -18.04
N LEU A 150 -8.92 -1.74 -17.96
CA LEU A 150 -8.23 -2.57 -16.98
C LEU A 150 -6.71 -2.55 -17.16
N GLN A 151 -6.23 -2.64 -18.40
CA GLN A 151 -4.80 -2.57 -18.70
C GLN A 151 -4.20 -1.22 -18.31
N SER A 152 -4.87 -0.13 -18.65
CA SER A 152 -4.43 1.21 -18.27
C SER A 152 -4.43 1.40 -16.75
N SER A 153 -5.47 0.93 -16.06
CA SER A 153 -5.56 1.03 -14.59
C SER A 153 -4.49 0.21 -13.89
N LEU A 154 -4.20 -1.01 -14.38
CA LEU A 154 -3.12 -1.85 -13.87
C LEU A 154 -1.73 -1.21 -14.06
N GLU A 155 -1.47 -0.62 -15.22
CA GLU A 155 -0.20 0.07 -15.49
C GLU A 155 0.00 1.26 -14.55
N GLN A 156 -1.04 2.09 -14.36
CA GLN A 156 -1.03 3.20 -13.42
C GLN A 156 -0.80 2.72 -11.98
N ALA A 157 -1.51 1.67 -11.55
CA ALA A 157 -1.34 1.07 -10.23
C ALA A 157 0.08 0.55 -10.00
N ALA A 158 0.62 -0.21 -10.93
CA ALA A 158 1.97 -0.74 -10.82
C ALA A 158 3.01 0.38 -10.73
N LYS A 159 2.84 1.46 -11.51
CA LYS A 159 3.73 2.62 -11.47
C LYS A 159 3.68 3.35 -10.13
N GLU A 160 2.48 3.70 -9.66
CA GLU A 160 2.31 4.43 -8.39
C GLU A 160 2.86 3.63 -7.20
N VAL A 161 2.65 2.32 -7.19
CA VAL A 161 3.21 1.39 -6.21
C VAL A 161 4.75 1.39 -6.25
N ILE A 162 5.37 1.30 -7.43
CA ILE A 162 6.82 1.38 -7.56
C ILE A 162 7.35 2.74 -7.06
N ASP A 163 6.66 3.84 -7.41
CA ASP A 163 7.08 5.19 -7.06
C ASP A 163 6.99 5.45 -5.54
N VAL A 164 5.97 4.93 -4.85
CA VAL A 164 5.88 5.04 -3.38
C VAL A 164 6.92 4.15 -2.69
N GLN A 165 7.17 2.94 -3.18
CA GLN A 165 8.21 2.07 -2.62
C GLN A 165 9.62 2.69 -2.75
N LYS A 166 9.91 3.31 -3.89
CA LYS A 166 11.15 4.07 -4.09
C LYS A 166 11.25 5.28 -3.18
N TYR A 167 10.15 5.99 -2.96
CA TYR A 167 10.12 7.16 -2.07
C TYR A 167 10.51 6.81 -0.63
N PHE A 168 10.08 5.64 -0.12
CA PHE A 168 10.46 5.17 1.21
C PHE A 168 11.73 4.30 1.24
N SER A 169 12.46 4.18 0.11
CA SER A 169 13.72 3.45 0.05
C SER A 169 14.88 4.28 0.60
N ILE A 170 15.70 3.69 1.46
CA ILE A 170 16.82 4.38 2.13
C ILE A 170 18.15 4.35 1.35
N SER A 171 18.20 3.65 0.21
CA SER A 171 19.38 3.56 -0.66
C SER A 171 19.01 3.22 -2.10
N GLU A 172 19.91 3.52 -3.05
CA GLU A 172 19.74 3.12 -4.45
C GLU A 172 19.62 1.59 -4.60
N ARG A 173 20.38 0.84 -3.79
CA ARG A 173 20.30 -0.63 -3.75
C ARG A 173 18.90 -1.09 -3.34
N ALA A 174 18.32 -0.50 -2.30
CA ALA A 174 16.96 -0.80 -1.88
C ALA A 174 15.93 -0.43 -2.97
N ALA A 175 16.09 0.74 -3.60
CA ALA A 175 15.22 1.20 -4.69
C ALA A 175 15.31 0.31 -5.96
N SER A 176 16.41 -0.42 -6.13
CA SER A 176 16.61 -1.39 -7.22
C SER A 176 16.07 -2.79 -6.93
N ASN A 177 15.79 -3.12 -5.67
CA ASN A 177 15.33 -4.43 -5.23
C ASN A 177 14.10 -4.27 -4.32
N LEU A 178 13.03 -3.77 -4.93
CA LEU A 178 11.78 -3.51 -4.24
C LEU A 178 11.10 -4.83 -3.82
N PRO A 179 10.54 -4.91 -2.60
CA PRO A 179 9.76 -6.06 -2.21
C PRO A 179 8.44 -6.15 -3.01
N PRO A 180 7.74 -7.29 -2.99
CA PRO A 180 6.38 -7.37 -3.51
C PRO A 180 5.47 -6.33 -2.85
N PRO A 181 4.52 -5.73 -3.58
CA PRO A 181 3.62 -4.70 -3.04
C PRO A 181 2.88 -5.12 -1.77
N GLU A 182 2.39 -6.35 -1.72
CA GLU A 182 1.68 -6.89 -0.56
C GLU A 182 2.57 -6.94 0.69
N VAL A 183 3.88 -7.13 0.52
CA VAL A 183 4.84 -7.12 1.63
C VAL A 183 5.09 -5.70 2.10
N PHE A 184 5.27 -4.75 1.17
CA PHE A 184 5.44 -3.34 1.50
C PHE A 184 4.24 -2.78 2.27
N PHE A 185 3.03 -2.93 1.73
CA PHE A 185 1.80 -2.49 2.41
C PHE A 185 1.57 -3.28 3.70
N GLY A 186 1.94 -4.57 3.73
CA GLY A 186 1.83 -5.42 4.92
C GLY A 186 2.67 -4.93 6.10
N GLN A 187 3.87 -4.38 5.86
CA GLN A 187 4.69 -3.78 6.90
C GLN A 187 3.99 -2.56 7.53
N ILE A 188 3.37 -1.72 6.70
CA ILE A 188 2.64 -0.52 7.15
C ILE A 188 1.37 -0.94 7.90
N ALA A 189 0.57 -1.84 7.33
CA ALA A 189 -0.64 -2.38 7.94
C ALA A 189 -0.36 -3.01 9.32
N GLY A 190 0.67 -3.85 9.43
CA GLY A 190 1.04 -4.47 10.71
C GLY A 190 1.49 -3.44 11.76
N PHE A 191 2.12 -2.35 11.33
CA PHE A 191 2.45 -1.25 12.22
C PHE A 191 1.21 -0.46 12.66
N MET A 192 0.26 -0.20 11.75
CA MET A 192 -1.03 0.43 12.07
C MET A 192 -1.81 -0.37 13.11
N ASP A 193 -1.84 -1.71 12.97
CA ASP A 193 -2.50 -2.61 13.93
C ASP A 193 -1.81 -2.55 15.31
N SER A 194 -0.47 -2.61 15.32
CA SER A 194 0.30 -2.57 16.56
C SER A 194 0.13 -1.24 17.30
N LEU A 195 0.14 -0.13 16.56
CA LEU A 195 -0.12 1.20 17.11
C LEU A 195 -1.54 1.31 17.68
N SER A 196 -2.54 0.80 16.95
CA SER A 196 -3.94 0.80 17.39
C SER A 196 -4.15 -0.03 18.66
N SER A 197 -3.47 -1.18 18.79
CA SER A 197 -3.50 -1.99 20.01
C SER A 197 -2.91 -1.23 21.19
N ALA A 198 -1.70 -0.68 21.03
CA ALA A 198 -1.04 0.09 22.09
C ALA A 198 -1.87 1.30 22.53
N TRP A 199 -2.52 1.99 21.58
CA TRP A 199 -3.38 3.13 21.90
C TRP A 199 -4.58 2.73 22.77
N ARG A 200 -5.26 1.62 22.45
CA ARG A 200 -6.37 1.09 23.26
C ARG A 200 -5.93 0.61 24.63
N GLU A 201 -4.72 0.06 24.75
CA GLU A 201 -4.15 -0.33 26.04
C GLU A 201 -3.93 0.87 26.98
N ILE A 202 -3.64 2.05 26.42
CA ILE A 202 -3.46 3.30 27.18
C ILE A 202 -4.79 3.98 27.54
N GLU A 203 -5.88 3.66 26.84
CA GLU A 203 -7.22 4.17 27.14
C GLU A 203 -7.94 3.40 28.25
N LYS A 204 -7.47 2.19 28.57
CA LYS A 204 -7.96 1.37 29.69
C LYS A 204 -7.41 1.86 31.02
#